data_AF-A0A183DXN3-F1
#
_entry.id   AF-A0A183DXN3-F1
#
_cell.length_a   1.000
_cell.length_b   1.000
_cell.length_c   1.000
_cell.angle_alpha   90.00
_cell.angle_beta   90.00
_cell.angle_gamma   90.00
#
_symmetry.space_group_name_H-M   'P 1'
#
loop_
_entity.id
_entity.type
_entity.pdbx_description
1 polymer ?
#
loop_
_entity_poly.entity_id
_entity_poly.type
_entity_poly.pdbx_seq_one_letter_code
_entity_poly.pdbx_strand_id
1 'polypeptide(L)'
;MSGIFAAIVWWTPSFKQPSGDFPVLLYGIWIAAYCFHQVASYSMFVSMMAFNAQVSDPAIGGTYMTLLNTLNNLGGNWPVTLILSLTDHFTFKNCVLKGTKTVLRSCDTKVLSEQCVTEGNVCELAVDGYYIAVALCSVVGLIWYKMLYRKIKYFQKIPRKDWSVVKR
;
A
#
# COMPACT_ATOMS: atom_id res chain seq x y z
N MET A 1 -1.78 1.21 -7.36
CA MET A 1 -0.63 0.73 -8.19
C MET A 1 0.42 0.00 -7.36
N SER A 2 0.14 -0.40 -6.11
CA SER A 2 1.11 -1.02 -5.20
C SER A 2 1.72 -2.32 -5.74
N GLY A 3 0.95 -3.12 -6.50
CA GLY A 3 1.46 -4.32 -7.16
C GLY A 3 2.50 -4.07 -8.27
N ILE A 4 2.41 -2.93 -8.97
CA ILE A 4 3.39 -2.56 -10.01
C ILE A 4 4.73 -2.22 -9.34
N PHE A 5 4.70 -1.44 -8.25
CA PHE A 5 5.92 -1.14 -7.49
C PHE A 5 6.51 -2.40 -6.86
N ALA A 6 5.69 -3.31 -6.32
CA ALA A 6 6.18 -4.60 -5.81
C ALA A 6 6.86 -5.42 -6.92
N ALA A 7 6.29 -5.47 -8.13
CA ALA A 7 6.92 -6.14 -9.27
C ALA A 7 8.25 -5.51 -9.68
N ILE A 8 8.35 -4.16 -9.66
CA ILE A 8 9.60 -3.44 -9.94
C ILE A 8 10.65 -3.76 -8.87
N VAL A 9 10.28 -3.77 -7.58
CA VAL A 9 11.19 -4.15 -6.49
C VAL A 9 11.68 -5.58 -6.65
N TRP A 10 10.78 -6.52 -6.99
CA TRP A 10 11.14 -7.91 -7.23
C TRP A 10 12.08 -8.10 -8.43
N TRP A 11 11.95 -7.24 -9.45
CA TRP A 11 12.81 -7.27 -10.64
C TRP A 11 14.19 -6.63 -10.42
N THR A 12 14.29 -5.69 -9.47
CA THR A 12 15.49 -4.88 -9.19
C THR A 12 16.78 -5.70 -8.96
N PRO A 13 16.79 -6.84 -8.23
CA PRO A 13 17.99 -7.65 -8.05
C PRO A 13 18.62 -8.16 -9.34
N SER A 14 17.85 -8.28 -10.43
CA SER A 14 18.33 -8.78 -11.73
C SER A 14 19.28 -7.79 -12.43
N PHE A 15 19.25 -6.51 -12.05
CA PHE A 15 20.08 -5.45 -12.61
C PHE A 15 21.26 -5.07 -11.73
N LYS A 16 21.55 -5.85 -10.68
CA LYS A 16 22.65 -5.58 -9.76
C LYS A 16 23.97 -5.76 -10.48
N GLN A 17 24.75 -4.67 -10.60
CA GLN A 17 26.05 -4.71 -11.24
C GLN A 17 27.10 -5.31 -10.28
N PRO A 18 28.21 -5.90 -10.77
CA PRO A 18 29.24 -6.50 -9.92
C PRO A 18 29.90 -5.53 -8.93
N SER A 19 29.87 -4.22 -9.23
CA SER A 19 30.35 -3.15 -8.35
C SER A 19 29.40 -2.83 -7.17
N GLY A 20 28.18 -3.39 -7.18
CA GLY A 20 27.13 -3.08 -6.21
C GLY A 20 26.24 -1.89 -6.62
N ASP A 21 26.55 -1.22 -7.74
CA ASP A 21 25.74 -0.11 -8.26
C ASP A 21 24.56 -0.60 -9.09
N PHE A 22 23.55 0.27 -9.21
CA PHE A 22 22.40 0.07 -10.08
C PHE A 22 22.50 0.98 -11.32
N PRO A 23 22.09 0.51 -12.50
CA PRO A 23 22.15 1.31 -13.72
C PRO A 23 21.21 2.52 -13.64
N VAL A 24 21.64 3.66 -14.20
CA VAL A 24 20.85 4.91 -14.27
C VAL A 24 19.46 4.69 -14.89
N LEU A 25 19.35 3.73 -15.82
CA LEU A 25 18.10 3.35 -16.45
C LEU A 25 17.03 2.88 -15.44
N LEU A 26 17.43 2.15 -14.39
CA LEU A 26 16.51 1.69 -13.35
C LEU A 26 15.87 2.88 -12.63
N TYR A 27 16.67 3.88 -12.26
CA TYR A 27 16.17 5.11 -11.63
C TYR A 27 15.21 5.88 -12.54
N GLY A 28 15.49 5.95 -13.84
CA GLY A 28 14.59 6.56 -14.83
C GLY A 28 13.22 5.88 -14.88
N ILE A 29 13.19 4.54 -14.87
CA ILE A 29 11.95 3.75 -14.83
C ILE A 29 11.16 4.02 -13.54
N TRP A 30 11.85 4.06 -12.39
CA TRP A 30 11.24 4.37 -11.10
C TRP A 30 10.61 5.75 -11.08
N ILE A 31 11.32 6.77 -11.56
CA ILE A 31 10.82 8.15 -11.63
C ILE A 31 9.59 8.20 -12.53
N ALA A 32 9.64 7.60 -13.73
CA ALA A 32 8.51 7.59 -14.66
C ALA A 32 7.26 6.92 -14.06
N ALA A 33 7.44 5.74 -13.43
CA ALA A 33 6.36 5.03 -12.76
C ALA A 33 5.77 5.85 -11.59
N TYR A 34 6.62 6.53 -10.82
CA TYR A 34 6.21 7.40 -9.73
C TYR A 34 5.45 8.63 -10.21
N CYS A 35 5.90 9.27 -11.29
CA CYS A 35 5.21 10.40 -11.91
C CYS A 35 3.79 10.02 -12.36
N PHE A 36 3.63 8.89 -13.06
CA PHE A 36 2.31 8.42 -13.48
C PHE A 36 1.41 8.12 -12.28
N HIS A 37 1.96 7.44 -11.26
CA HIS A 37 1.24 7.18 -10.03
C HIS A 37 0.75 8.45 -9.34
N GLN A 38 1.62 9.47 -9.26
CA GLN A 38 1.26 10.74 -8.64
C GLN A 38 0.15 11.47 -9.39
N VAL A 39 0.22 11.54 -10.72
CA VAL A 39 -0.85 12.16 -11.53
C VAL A 39 -2.19 11.47 -11.30
N ALA A 40 -2.23 10.14 -11.30
CA ALA A 40 -3.45 9.38 -11.04
C ALA A 40 -3.99 9.62 -9.62
N SER A 41 -3.10 9.63 -8.61
CA SER A 41 -3.44 9.86 -7.21
C SER A 41 -4.03 11.25 -6.98
N TYR A 42 -3.37 12.30 -7.49
CA TYR A 42 -3.87 13.68 -7.39
C TYR A 42 -5.19 13.88 -8.12
N SER A 43 -5.36 13.26 -9.30
CA SER A 43 -6.61 13.32 -10.05
C SER A 43 -7.78 12.70 -9.27
N MET A 44 -7.53 11.55 -8.61
CA MET A 44 -8.51 10.90 -7.74
C MET A 44 -8.84 11.77 -6.53
N PHE A 45 -7.82 12.36 -5.88
CA PHE A 45 -8.01 13.23 -4.72
C PHE A 45 -8.86 14.46 -5.07
N VAL A 46 -8.55 15.16 -6.16
CA VAL A 46 -9.33 16.33 -6.62
C VAL A 46 -10.77 15.93 -6.94
N SER A 47 -10.98 14.78 -7.59
CA SER A 47 -12.33 14.29 -7.90
C SER A 47 -13.15 14.01 -6.63
N MET A 48 -12.54 13.40 -5.61
CA MET A 48 -13.20 13.14 -4.32
C MET A 48 -13.54 14.44 -3.59
N MET A 49 -12.60 15.40 -3.55
CA MET A 49 -12.83 16.70 -2.94
C MET A 49 -13.95 17.48 -3.64
N ALA A 50 -14.01 17.41 -4.97
CA ALA A 50 -15.09 18.00 -5.75
C ALA A 50 -16.45 17.34 -5.44
N PHE A 51 -16.48 16.03 -5.23
CA PHE A 51 -17.70 15.32 -4.82
C PHE A 51 -18.16 15.72 -3.42
N ASN A 52 -17.24 15.77 -2.44
CA ASN A 52 -17.55 16.19 -1.07
C ASN A 52 -18.10 17.63 -1.02
N ALA A 53 -17.54 18.53 -1.83
CA ALA A 53 -18.02 19.90 -1.96
C ALA A 53 -19.42 19.97 -2.58
N GLN A 54 -19.72 19.13 -3.57
CA GLN A 54 -21.02 19.10 -4.24
C GLN A 54 -22.15 18.53 -3.38
N VAL A 55 -21.84 17.58 -2.50
CA VAL A 55 -22.79 16.94 -1.59
C VAL A 55 -23.04 17.80 -0.34
N SER A 56 -22.14 18.71 0.00
CA SER A 56 -22.29 19.59 1.16
C SER A 56 -23.38 20.64 0.91
N ASP A 57 -24.40 20.68 1.76
CA ASP A 57 -25.49 21.67 1.70
C ASP A 57 -24.94 23.10 1.84
N PRO A 58 -25.28 24.07 0.96
CA PRO A 58 -24.85 25.46 1.09
C PRO A 58 -25.12 26.13 2.45
N ALA A 59 -26.17 25.72 3.18
CA ALA A 59 -26.52 26.30 4.48
C ALA A 59 -25.60 25.83 5.63
N ILE A 60 -25.07 24.59 5.57
CA ILE A 60 -24.23 23.97 6.61
C ILE A 60 -22.97 23.33 5.98
N GLY A 61 -22.50 23.88 4.87
CA GLY A 61 -21.52 23.21 4.00
C GLY A 61 -20.16 23.09 4.65
N GLY A 62 -19.78 24.05 5.50
CA GLY A 62 -18.51 24.03 6.23
C GLY A 62 -18.38 22.80 7.16
N THR A 63 -19.44 22.45 7.89
CA THR A 63 -19.44 21.29 8.79
C THR A 63 -19.40 19.97 8.03
N TYR A 64 -20.20 19.83 6.97
CA TYR A 64 -20.22 18.61 6.14
C TYR A 64 -18.88 18.40 5.42
N MET A 65 -18.33 19.46 4.82
CA MET A 65 -17.04 19.40 4.13
C MET A 65 -15.91 19.01 5.09
N THR A 66 -15.90 19.58 6.30
CA THR A 66 -14.90 19.25 7.32
C THR A 66 -15.01 17.80 7.77
N LEU A 67 -16.22 17.34 8.11
CA LEU A 67 -16.45 15.95 8.53
C LEU A 67 -16.05 14.94 7.44
N LEU A 68 -16.43 15.19 6.19
CA LEU A 68 -16.07 14.33 5.06
C LEU A 68 -14.56 14.30 4.83
N ASN A 69 -13.87 15.42 4.98
CA ASN A 69 -12.41 15.47 4.90
C ASN A 69 -11.75 14.70 6.06
N THR A 70 -12.27 14.82 7.28
CA THR A 70 -11.80 14.04 8.43
C THR A 70 -11.97 12.54 8.19
N LEU A 71 -13.13 12.10 7.70
CA LEU A 71 -13.38 10.70 7.37
C LEU A 71 -12.45 10.21 6.24
N ASN A 72 -12.20 11.04 5.23
CA ASN A 72 -11.28 10.71 4.14
C ASN A 72 -9.82 10.56 4.63
N ASN A 73 -9.35 11.50 5.44
CA ASN A 73 -8.01 11.45 6.03
C ASN A 73 -7.84 10.27 6.99
N LEU A 74 -8.86 9.98 7.81
CA LEU A 74 -8.85 8.80 8.67
C LEU A 74 -8.75 7.54 7.80
N GLY A 75 -9.66 7.40 6.83
CA GLY A 75 -9.75 6.26 5.91
C GLY A 75 -8.47 5.97 5.14
N GLY A 76 -7.67 6.99 4.81
CA GLY A 76 -6.38 6.82 4.14
C GLY A 76 -5.24 6.39 5.06
N ASN A 77 -5.23 6.80 6.32
CA ASN A 77 -4.08 6.61 7.21
C ASN A 77 -4.14 5.33 8.04
N TRP A 78 -5.31 4.97 8.60
CA TRP A 78 -5.42 3.80 9.48
C TRP A 78 -5.01 2.46 8.81
N PRO A 79 -5.28 2.19 7.51
CA PRO A 79 -4.89 0.92 6.89
C PRO A 79 -3.38 0.76 6.78
N VAL A 80 -2.65 1.87 6.63
CA VAL A 80 -1.18 1.86 6.50
C VAL A 80 -0.54 1.36 7.79
N THR A 81 -0.96 1.91 8.93
CA THR A 81 -0.46 1.45 10.23
C THR A 81 -0.79 -0.01 10.49
N LEU A 82 -2.02 -0.42 10.15
CA LEU A 82 -2.46 -1.81 10.34
C LEU A 82 -1.66 -2.79 9.48
N ILE A 83 -1.46 -2.50 8.19
CA ILE A 83 -0.74 -3.42 7.31
C ILE A 83 0.74 -3.51 7.67
N LEU A 84 1.37 -2.41 8.07
CA LEU A 84 2.76 -2.42 8.52
C LEU A 84 2.91 -3.26 9.78
N SER A 85 2.00 -3.13 10.75
CA SER A 85 2.00 -3.96 11.96
C SER A 85 1.79 -5.45 11.65
N LEU A 86 1.02 -5.79 10.61
CA LEU A 86 0.79 -7.18 10.20
C LEU A 86 1.95 -7.75 9.36
N THR A 87 2.73 -6.90 8.70
CA THR A 87 3.83 -7.34 7.82
C THR A 87 4.90 -8.09 8.59
N ASP A 88 5.19 -7.67 9.83
CA ASP A 88 6.14 -8.37 10.71
C ASP A 88 5.68 -9.80 11.02
N HIS A 89 4.37 -10.03 11.15
CA HIS A 89 3.81 -11.36 11.38
C HIS A 89 3.85 -12.27 10.13
N PHE A 90 3.87 -11.67 8.94
CA PHE A 90 3.95 -12.41 7.67
C PHE A 90 5.39 -12.56 7.15
N THR A 91 6.38 -12.03 7.87
CA THR A 91 7.78 -12.08 7.47
C THR A 91 8.44 -13.32 8.07
N PHE A 92 9.01 -14.16 7.21
CA PHE A 92 9.69 -15.40 7.61
C PHE A 92 11.19 -15.33 7.31
N LYS A 93 12.00 -15.63 8.32
CA LYS A 93 13.47 -15.60 8.22
C LYS A 93 14.04 -16.99 8.44
N ASN A 94 15.02 -17.37 7.62
CA ASN A 94 15.69 -18.67 7.72
C ASN A 94 17.18 -18.50 7.98
N CYS A 95 17.71 -19.34 8.85
CA CYS A 95 19.13 -19.48 9.09
C CYS A 95 19.74 -20.36 7.99
N VAL A 96 20.68 -19.79 7.24
CA VAL A 96 21.39 -20.47 6.15
C VAL A 96 22.88 -20.59 6.44
N LEU A 97 23.44 -21.74 6.07
CA LEU A 97 24.86 -22.03 6.24
C LEU A 97 25.70 -21.20 5.27
N LYS A 98 26.73 -20.52 5.79
CA LYS A 98 27.59 -19.63 5.00
C LYS A 98 28.39 -20.44 3.97
N GLY A 99 27.99 -20.36 2.70
CA GLY A 99 28.67 -21.03 1.57
C GLY A 99 27.87 -22.16 0.91
N THR A 100 26.92 -22.79 1.60
CA THR A 100 26.19 -23.97 1.08
C THR A 100 24.68 -23.73 0.87
N LYS A 101 24.14 -22.54 1.23
CA LYS A 101 22.70 -22.18 1.11
C LYS A 101 21.74 -23.25 1.66
N THR A 102 22.21 -24.14 2.52
CA THR A 102 21.37 -25.15 3.18
C THR A 102 20.60 -24.47 4.31
N VAL A 103 19.28 -24.66 4.32
CA VAL A 103 18.40 -24.15 5.37
C VAL A 103 18.50 -25.07 6.57
N LEU A 104 18.93 -24.52 7.71
CA LEU A 104 19.07 -25.28 8.97
C LEU A 104 17.79 -25.19 9.81
N ARG A 105 17.33 -23.95 10.06
CA ARG A 105 16.23 -23.64 10.98
C ARG A 105 15.65 -22.25 10.68
N SER A 106 14.43 -21.96 11.15
CA SER A 106 13.86 -20.61 11.14
C SER A 106 14.52 -19.71 12.21
N CYS A 107 14.70 -18.42 11.88
CA CYS A 107 15.29 -17.40 12.75
C CYS A 107 14.32 -16.24 13.04
N ASP A 108 13.04 -16.55 13.23
CA ASP A 108 11.98 -15.54 13.42
C ASP A 108 12.07 -14.81 14.77
N THR A 109 12.62 -15.44 15.82
CA THR A 109 12.81 -14.80 17.13
C THR A 109 14.23 -14.29 17.33
N LYS A 110 14.39 -13.26 18.17
CA LYS A 110 15.70 -12.68 18.50
C LYS A 110 16.69 -13.74 19.01
N VAL A 111 16.23 -14.63 19.89
CA VAL A 111 17.05 -15.73 20.45
C VAL A 111 17.55 -16.67 19.35
N LEU A 112 16.66 -17.08 18.42
CA LEU A 112 17.02 -17.95 17.30
C LEU A 112 17.96 -17.24 16.31
N SER A 113 17.78 -15.94 16.10
CA SER A 113 18.66 -15.14 15.24
C SER A 113 20.06 -15.00 15.85
N GLU A 114 20.16 -14.76 17.16
CA GLU A 114 21.45 -14.65 17.87
C GLU A 114 22.19 -15.99 17.88
N GLN A 115 21.49 -17.10 18.09
CA GLN A 115 22.06 -18.45 18.00
C GLN A 115 22.63 -18.73 16.60
N CYS A 116 21.87 -18.43 15.54
CA CYS A 116 22.31 -18.59 14.16
C CYS A 116 23.59 -17.77 13.87
N VAL A 117 23.64 -16.51 14.31
CA VAL A 117 24.82 -15.64 14.11
C VAL A 117 26.01 -16.12 14.94
N THR A 118 25.79 -16.60 16.17
CA THR A 118 26.85 -17.12 17.04
C THR A 118 27.50 -18.38 16.46
N GLU A 119 26.73 -19.19 15.74
CA GLU A 119 27.22 -20.37 15.01
C GLU A 119 27.97 -20.02 13.71
N GLY A 120 28.08 -18.73 13.36
CA GLY A 120 28.74 -18.28 12.12
C GLY A 120 27.85 -18.37 10.87
N ASN A 121 26.55 -18.64 11.04
CA ASN A 121 25.54 -18.71 9.98
C ASN A 121 24.89 -17.34 9.73
N VAL A 122 24.20 -17.20 8.60
CA VAL A 122 23.53 -15.94 8.20
C VAL A 122 22.02 -16.15 8.26
N CYS A 123 21.32 -15.26 8.97
CA CYS A 123 19.85 -15.22 8.96
C CYS A 123 19.39 -14.38 7.77
N GLU A 124 18.95 -15.05 6.70
CA GLU A 124 18.44 -14.41 5.49
C GLU A 124 16.91 -14.39 5.48
N LEU A 125 16.33 -13.35 4.86
CA LEU A 125 14.90 -13.26 4.61
C LEU A 125 14.51 -14.32 3.59
N ALA A 126 13.67 -15.28 3.99
CA ALA A 126 13.18 -16.33 3.11
C ALA A 126 11.93 -15.87 2.35
N VAL A 127 10.99 -15.26 3.08
CA VAL A 127 9.78 -14.67 2.51
C VAL A 127 9.57 -13.31 3.16
N ASP A 128 9.58 -12.28 2.32
CA ASP A 128 9.28 -10.91 2.75
C ASP A 128 7.76 -10.73 2.84
N GLY A 129 7.28 -10.46 4.06
CA GLY A 129 5.87 -10.25 4.35
C GLY A 129 5.26 -9.11 3.54
N TYR A 130 6.07 -8.19 3.01
CA TYR A 130 5.65 -7.11 2.12
C TYR A 130 4.90 -7.64 0.89
N TYR A 131 5.41 -8.69 0.22
CA TYR A 131 4.77 -9.21 -0.99
C TYR A 131 3.44 -9.90 -0.70
N ILE A 132 3.37 -10.62 0.43
CA ILE A 132 2.13 -11.23 0.92
C ILE A 132 1.11 -10.14 1.25
N ALA A 133 1.53 -9.10 1.98
CA ALA A 133 0.69 -7.97 2.32
C ALA A 133 0.16 -7.24 1.07
N VAL A 134 1.00 -6.99 0.08
CA VAL A 134 0.59 -6.37 -1.19
C VAL A 134 -0.44 -7.23 -1.93
N ALA A 135 -0.25 -8.55 -1.99
CA ALA A 135 -1.19 -9.46 -2.63
C ALA A 135 -2.55 -9.46 -1.90
N LEU A 136 -2.54 -9.61 -0.57
CA LEU A 136 -3.75 -9.59 0.26
C LEU A 136 -4.51 -8.27 0.12
N CYS A 137 -3.84 -7.13 0.27
CA CYS A 137 -4.45 -5.80 0.12
C CYS A 137 -5.03 -5.58 -1.27
N SER A 138 -4.37 -6.10 -2.32
CA SER A 138 -4.88 -5.99 -3.69
C SER A 138 -6.17 -6.79 -3.87
N VAL A 139 -6.23 -8.02 -3.34
CA VAL A 139 -7.44 -8.87 -3.40
C VAL A 139 -8.58 -8.22 -2.61
N VAL A 140 -8.33 -7.78 -1.37
CA VAL A 140 -9.35 -7.11 -0.55
C VAL A 140 -9.85 -5.83 -1.23
N GLY A 141 -8.94 -5.03 -1.80
CA GLY A 141 -9.31 -3.81 -2.53
C GLY A 141 -10.20 -4.07 -3.75
N LEU A 142 -9.90 -5.12 -4.54
CA LEU A 142 -10.74 -5.50 -5.68
C LEU A 142 -12.12 -5.99 -5.25
N ILE A 143 -12.19 -6.80 -4.19
CA ILE A 143 -13.46 -7.26 -3.62
C ILE A 143 -14.29 -6.07 -3.12
N TRP A 144 -13.68 -5.19 -2.33
CA TRP A 144 -14.31 -3.98 -1.79
C TRP A 144 -14.83 -3.09 -2.91
N TYR A 145 -14.00 -2.83 -3.93
CA TYR A 145 -14.39 -2.04 -5.09
C TYR A 145 -15.61 -2.66 -5.79
N LYS A 146 -15.58 -3.96 -6.09
CA LYS A 146 -16.69 -4.64 -6.77
C LYS A 146 -17.98 -4.60 -5.94
N MET A 147 -17.89 -4.78 -4.63
CA MET A 147 -19.05 -4.75 -3.73
C MET A 147 -19.66 -3.35 -3.62
N LEU A 148 -18.84 -2.31 -3.45
CA LEU A 148 -19.31 -0.95 -3.24
C LEU A 148 -19.52 -0.16 -4.54
N TYR A 149 -19.02 -0.64 -5.68
CA TYR A 149 -19.18 0.02 -6.97
C TYR A 149 -20.63 0.40 -7.27
N ARG A 150 -21.57 -0.50 -6.98
CA ARG A 150 -23.01 -0.23 -7.16
C ARG A 150 -23.49 0.91 -6.28
N LYS A 151 -23.03 0.96 -5.02
CA LYS A 151 -23.39 2.04 -4.07
C LYS A 151 -22.76 3.37 -4.47
N ILE A 152 -21.50 3.38 -4.88
CA ILE A 152 -20.81 4.58 -5.38
C ILE A 152 -21.56 5.15 -6.58
N LYS A 153 -21.90 4.31 -7.56
CA LYS A 153 -22.67 4.72 -8.74
C LYS A 153 -24.06 5.22 -8.39
N TYR A 154 -24.69 4.65 -7.35
CA TYR A 154 -25.95 5.15 -6.83
C TYR A 154 -25.78 6.56 -6.25
N PHE A 155 -24.84 6.78 -5.33
CA PHE A 155 -24.59 8.09 -4.74
C PHE A 155 -24.25 9.17 -5.77
N GLN A 156 -23.49 8.84 -6.81
CA GLN A 156 -23.18 9.76 -7.90
C GLN A 156 -24.40 10.18 -8.73
N LYS A 157 -25.48 9.39 -8.73
CA LYS A 157 -26.71 9.68 -9.48
C LYS A 157 -27.73 10.49 -8.68
N ILE A 158 -27.58 10.58 -7.36
CA ILE A 158 -28.52 11.30 -6.51
C ILE A 158 -28.43 12.79 -6.85
N PRO A 159 -29.55 13.46 -7.21
CA PRO A 159 -29.54 14.87 -7.53
C PRO A 159 -29.19 15.71 -6.29
N ARG A 160 -28.51 16.84 -6.50
CA ARG A 160 -28.02 17.72 -5.41
C ARG A 160 -29.11 18.15 -4.42
N LYS A 161 -30.36 18.29 -4.87
CA LYS A 161 -31.51 18.66 -4.04
C LYS A 161 -31.81 17.64 -2.93
N ASP A 162 -31.48 16.38 -3.15
CA ASP A 162 -31.73 15.32 -2.17
C ASP A 162 -30.62 15.24 -1.11
N TRP A 163 -29.48 15.90 -1.35
CA TRP A 163 -28.39 16.03 -0.39
C TRP A 163 -28.55 17.24 0.53
N SER A 164 -29.32 18.26 0.13
CA SER A 164 -29.61 19.43 0.96
C SER A 164 -30.65 19.12 2.03
N VAL A 165 -30.33 19.47 3.28
CA VAL A 165 -31.23 19.42 4.44
C VAL A 165 -32.30 20.50 4.30
N VAL A 166 -31.93 21.68 3.77
CA VAL A 166 -32.89 22.76 3.51
C VAL A 166 -33.44 22.62 2.09
N LYS A 167 -34.67 22.10 1.99
CA LYS A 167 -35.39 22.03 0.70
C LYS A 167 -35.86 23.43 0.31
N ARG A 168 -35.28 23.99 -0.77
CA ARG A 168 -35.72 25.23 -1.42
C ARG A 168 -36.64 24.94 -2.60
#